data_AF-A0A1Q7M1A7-F1
#
_entry.id   AF-A0A1Q7M1A7-F1
#
_cell.length_a   1.000
_cell.length_b   1.000
_cell.length_c   1.000
_cell.angle_alpha   90.00
_cell.angle_beta   90.00
_cell.angle_gamma   90.00
#
_symmetry.space_group_name_H-M   'P 1'
#
loop_
_entity.id
_entity.type
_entity.pdbx_description
1 polymer ?
#
loop_
_entity_poly.entity_id
_entity_poly.type
_entity_poly.pdbx_seq_one_letter_code
_entity_poly.pdbx_strand_id
1 'polypeptide(L)'
;MASRKEEAAGAAWEGADLERPISGENPQSESLVEARRWVAVYGHLVKLEQELFDLLAKMIPTMPREAQREAEETNLPVLASQVERFRHRLDYWVKRQQELEQKTP
;
A
#
# COMPACT_ATOMS: atom_id res chain seq x y z
N MET A 1 -13.80 -16.43 19.40
CA MET A 1 -12.97 -16.68 18.20
C MET A 1 -13.47 -15.93 16.96
N ALA A 2 -14.75 -15.56 16.85
CA ALA A 2 -15.28 -14.75 15.73
C ALA A 2 -14.60 -13.37 15.56
N SER A 3 -14.28 -12.67 16.65
CA SER A 3 -13.68 -11.31 16.64
C SER A 3 -12.42 -11.16 15.79
N ARG A 4 -11.43 -12.07 15.91
CA ARG A 4 -10.15 -11.93 15.18
C ARG A 4 -10.26 -12.17 13.68
N LYS A 5 -11.21 -13.01 13.25
CA LYS A 5 -11.39 -13.32 11.83
C LYS A 5 -12.10 -12.16 11.11
N GLU A 6 -13.05 -11.51 11.80
CA GLU A 6 -13.69 -10.28 11.36
C GLU A 6 -12.72 -9.10 11.37
N GLU A 7 -11.85 -8.97 12.37
CA GLU A 7 -10.77 -7.96 12.43
C GLU A 7 -9.76 -8.11 11.27
N ALA A 8 -9.33 -9.34 10.95
CA ALA A 8 -8.40 -9.61 9.85
C ALA A 8 -9.03 -9.33 8.47
N ALA A 9 -10.29 -9.72 8.28
CA ALA A 9 -11.05 -9.39 7.07
C ALA A 9 -11.28 -7.87 6.95
N GLY A 10 -11.62 -7.21 8.07
CA GLY A 10 -11.75 -5.75 8.13
C GLY A 10 -10.44 -5.04 7.79
N ALA A 11 -9.30 -5.50 8.31
CA ALA A 11 -7.99 -4.96 7.97
C ALA A 11 -7.61 -5.16 6.49
N ALA A 12 -8.04 -6.26 5.86
CA ALA A 12 -7.85 -6.48 4.43
C ALA A 12 -8.71 -5.53 3.58
N TRP A 13 -9.98 -5.32 3.95
CA TRP A 13 -10.87 -4.36 3.29
C TRP A 13 -10.43 -2.90 3.49
N GLU A 14 -10.05 -2.51 4.72
CA GLU A 14 -9.50 -1.19 5.01
C GLU A 14 -8.11 -0.95 4.40
N GLY A 15 -7.36 -2.02 4.16
CA GLY A 15 -6.07 -1.98 3.47
C GLY A 15 -6.20 -1.69 1.97
N ALA A 16 -7.36 -2.01 1.38
CA ALA A 16 -7.66 -1.91 -0.04
C ALA A 16 -8.35 -0.60 -0.46
N ASP A 17 -8.80 0.23 0.49
CA ASP A 17 -9.38 1.54 0.18
C ASP A 17 -8.29 2.48 -0.35
N LEU A 18 -8.30 2.71 -1.68
CA LEU A 18 -7.34 3.51 -2.41
C LEU A 18 -7.20 4.93 -1.83
N GLU A 19 -8.32 5.51 -1.38
CA GLU A 19 -8.36 6.90 -0.90
C GLU A 19 -8.05 7.03 0.59
N ARG A 20 -7.91 5.91 1.32
CA ARG A 20 -7.68 5.95 2.77
C ARG A 20 -6.28 6.43 3.13
N PRO A 21 -6.14 7.56 3.86
CA PRO A 21 -4.84 8.06 4.27
C PRO A 21 -4.14 7.14 5.26
N ILE A 22 -2.81 7.28 5.35
CA ILE A 22 -2.08 6.78 6.51
C ILE A 22 -2.35 7.74 7.69
N SER A 23 -2.39 7.21 8.91
CA SER A 23 -2.60 8.04 10.09
C SER A 23 -1.58 9.17 10.17
N GLY A 24 -2.07 10.39 10.41
CA GLY A 24 -1.25 11.61 10.47
C GLY A 24 -1.03 12.30 9.12
N GLU A 25 -1.54 11.74 8.03
CA GLU A 25 -1.52 12.38 6.72
C GLU A 25 -2.58 13.47 6.61
N ASN A 26 -2.16 14.66 6.16
CA ASN A 26 -3.07 15.74 5.80
C ASN A 26 -2.94 16.08 4.31
N PRO A 27 -3.82 15.55 3.43
CA PRO A 27 -3.80 15.83 1.99
C PRO A 27 -3.94 17.32 1.65
N GLN A 28 -4.58 18.10 2.53
CA GLN A 28 -4.79 19.53 2.31
C GLN A 28 -3.58 20.39 2.71
N SER A 29 -2.50 19.79 3.20
CA SER A 29 -1.29 20.53 3.58
C SER A 29 -0.72 21.33 2.40
N GLU A 30 -0.26 22.54 2.70
CA GLU A 30 0.49 23.40 1.77
C GLU A 30 2.00 23.34 2.05
N SER A 31 2.43 22.47 2.96
CA SER A 31 3.84 22.30 3.31
C SER A 31 4.56 21.42 2.28
N LEU A 32 5.53 22.01 1.57
CA LEU A 32 6.40 21.26 0.67
C LEU A 32 7.22 20.18 1.40
N VAL A 33 7.60 20.45 2.66
CA VAL A 33 8.31 19.49 3.50
C VAL A 33 7.43 18.27 3.79
N GLU A 34 6.14 18.50 4.06
CA GLU A 34 5.19 17.42 4.30
C GLU A 34 4.92 16.60 3.02
N ALA A 35 4.79 17.26 1.87
CA ALA A 35 4.64 16.56 0.60
C ALA A 35 5.84 15.66 0.29
N ARG A 36 7.07 16.16 0.43
CA ARG A 36 8.30 15.36 0.26
C ARG A 36 8.37 14.19 1.24
N ARG A 37 7.95 14.40 2.49
CA ARG A 37 7.89 13.34 3.49
C ARG A 37 6.94 12.22 3.05
N TRP A 38 5.74 12.54 2.60
CA TRP A 38 4.76 11.52 2.21
C TRP A 38 5.15 10.81 0.90
N VAL A 39 5.79 11.50 -0.06
CA VAL A 39 6.42 10.83 -1.21
C VAL A 39 7.42 9.77 -0.74
N ALA A 40 8.29 10.10 0.22
CA ALA A 40 9.25 9.15 0.74
C ALA A 40 8.59 7.98 1.50
N VAL A 41 7.59 8.26 2.35
CA VAL A 41 6.85 7.23 3.10
C VAL A 41 6.16 6.24 2.16
N TYR A 42 5.38 6.73 1.20
CA TYR A 42 4.69 5.85 0.25
C TYR A 42 5.68 5.14 -0.68
N GLY A 43 6.79 5.79 -1.07
CA GLY A 43 7.85 5.13 -1.85
C GLY A 43 8.48 3.94 -1.12
N HIS A 44 8.72 4.06 0.19
CA HIS A 44 9.21 2.94 1.00
C HIS A 44 8.20 1.79 1.10
N LEU A 45 6.91 2.09 1.26
CA LEU A 45 5.86 1.08 1.33
C LEU A 45 5.67 0.35 0.00
N VAL A 46 5.61 1.08 -1.12
CA VAL A 46 5.53 0.46 -2.46
C VAL A 46 6.72 -0.47 -2.70
N LYS A 47 7.93 -0.06 -2.30
CA LYS A 47 9.12 -0.90 -2.43
C LYS A 47 9.02 -2.17 -1.58
N LEU A 48 8.65 -2.04 -0.30
CA LEU A 48 8.47 -3.19 0.59
C LEU A 48 7.48 -4.21 0.02
N GLU A 49 6.30 -3.75 -0.40
CA GLU A 49 5.25 -4.64 -0.89
C GLU A 49 5.63 -5.30 -2.23
N GLN A 50 6.38 -4.60 -3.09
CA GLN A 50 6.91 -5.20 -4.32
C GLN A 50 7.94 -6.30 -4.01
N GLU A 51 8.83 -6.09 -3.03
CA GLU A 51 9.80 -7.11 -2.60
C GLU A 51 9.10 -8.34 -2.00
N LEU A 52 8.01 -8.14 -1.24
CA LEU A 52 7.17 -9.23 -0.73
C LEU A 52 6.48 -9.98 -1.87
N PHE A 53 5.96 -9.27 -2.87
CA PHE A 53 5.32 -9.88 -4.04
C PHE A 53 6.31 -10.76 -4.81
N ASP A 54 7.52 -10.25 -5.06
CA ASP A 54 8.58 -10.98 -5.75
C ASP A 54 9.03 -12.21 -4.97
N LEU A 55 9.01 -12.15 -3.64
CA LEU A 55 9.27 -13.32 -2.78
C LEU A 55 8.16 -14.37 -2.92
N LEU A 56 6.89 -13.96 -2.83
CA LEU A 56 5.76 -14.88 -2.98
C LEU A 56 5.75 -15.56 -4.35
N ALA A 57 6.04 -14.81 -5.42
CA ALA A 57 6.14 -15.35 -6.77
C ALA A 57 7.20 -16.47 -6.91
N LYS A 58 8.26 -16.43 -6.09
CA LYS A 58 9.30 -17.47 -6.05
C LYS A 58 8.90 -18.65 -5.17
N MET A 59 8.22 -18.40 -4.04
CA MET A 59 7.90 -19.43 -3.06
C MET A 59 6.67 -20.25 -3.45
N ILE A 60 5.59 -19.61 -3.91
CA ILE A 60 4.30 -20.28 -4.18
C ILE A 60 4.50 -21.50 -5.10
N PRO A 61 5.22 -21.43 -6.24
CA PRO A 61 5.39 -22.58 -7.12
C PRO A 61 6.08 -23.80 -6.48
N THR A 62 6.80 -23.61 -5.38
CA THR A 62 7.52 -24.68 -4.65
C THR A 62 6.67 -25.37 -3.59
N MET A 63 5.48 -24.85 -3.29
CA MET A 63 4.59 -25.39 -2.25
C MET A 63 3.76 -26.58 -2.77
N PRO A 64 3.20 -27.42 -1.88
CA PRO A 64 2.15 -28.36 -2.24
C PRO A 64 0.93 -27.65 -2.85
N ARG A 65 0.21 -28.33 -3.74
CA ARG A 65 -0.90 -27.74 -4.53
C ARG A 65 -1.97 -27.07 -3.67
N GLU A 66 -2.30 -27.67 -2.53
CA GLU A 66 -3.30 -27.13 -1.59
C GLU A 66 -2.86 -25.79 -1.00
N ALA A 67 -1.57 -25.68 -0.66
CA ALA A 67 -0.99 -24.44 -0.13
C ALA A 67 -0.81 -23.36 -1.21
N GLN A 68 -0.50 -23.75 -2.45
CA GLN A 68 -0.50 -22.82 -3.59
C GLN A 68 -1.85 -22.15 -3.77
N ARG A 69 -2.91 -22.98 -3.85
CA ARG A 69 -4.27 -22.51 -4.04
C ARG A 69 -4.71 -21.56 -2.94
N GLU A 70 -4.45 -21.90 -1.68
CA GLU A 70 -4.76 -21.02 -0.55
C GLU A 70 -4.02 -19.68 -0.69
N ALA A 71 -2.70 -19.69 -0.93
CA ALA A 71 -1.90 -18.47 -1.04
C ALA A 71 -2.35 -17.57 -2.21
N GLU A 72 -2.71 -18.15 -3.35
CA GLU A 72 -3.23 -17.43 -4.51
C GLU A 72 -4.61 -16.81 -4.26
N GLU A 73 -5.47 -17.50 -3.50
CA GLU A 73 -6.85 -17.05 -3.22
C GLU A 73 -6.92 -16.02 -2.08
N THR A 74 -6.02 -16.09 -1.09
CA THR A 74 -6.12 -15.25 0.12
C THR A 74 -5.00 -14.24 0.29
N ASN A 75 -3.77 -14.58 -0.08
CA ASN A 75 -2.61 -13.74 0.23
C ASN A 75 -2.31 -12.77 -0.91
N LEU A 76 -2.25 -13.27 -2.15
CA LEU A 76 -1.95 -12.43 -3.31
C LEU A 76 -2.94 -11.28 -3.51
N PRO A 77 -4.27 -11.46 -3.37
CA PRO A 77 -5.22 -10.37 -3.57
C PRO A 77 -5.09 -9.26 -2.53
N VAL A 78 -4.79 -9.61 -1.28
CA VAL A 78 -4.57 -8.64 -0.20
C VAL A 78 -3.30 -7.82 -0.45
N LEU A 79 -2.21 -8.48 -0.84
CA LEU A 79 -0.98 -7.79 -1.17
C LEU A 79 -1.15 -6.88 -2.39
N ALA A 80 -1.85 -7.35 -3.42
CA ALA A 80 -2.12 -6.58 -4.63
C ALA A 80 -2.91 -5.30 -4.32
N SER A 81 -3.96 -5.38 -3.50
CA SER A 81 -4.77 -4.21 -3.15
C SER A 81 -4.01 -3.19 -2.30
N GLN A 82 -3.13 -3.65 -1.40
CA GLN A 82 -2.24 -2.78 -0.62
C GLN A 82 -1.25 -2.04 -1.52
N VAL A 83 -0.62 -2.75 -2.48
CA VAL A 83 0.29 -2.15 -3.46
C VAL A 83 -0.45 -1.09 -4.28
N GLU A 84 -1.65 -1.39 -4.77
CA GLU A 84 -2.44 -0.47 -5.57
C GLU A 84 -2.77 0.81 -4.80
N ARG A 85 -3.23 0.67 -3.55
CA ARG A 85 -3.47 1.81 -2.66
C ARG A 85 -2.21 2.66 -2.47
N PHE A 86 -1.07 2.06 -2.13
CA PHE A 86 0.15 2.82 -1.88
C PHE A 86 0.70 3.49 -3.14
N ARG A 87 0.54 2.88 -4.32
CA ARG A 87 0.90 3.51 -5.61
C ARG A 87 0.02 4.70 -5.91
N HIS A 88 -1.29 4.55 -5.77
CA HIS A 88 -2.24 5.65 -5.97
C HIS A 88 -1.93 6.85 -5.07
N ARG A 89 -1.58 6.58 -3.82
CA ARG A 89 -1.21 7.62 -2.84
C ARG A 89 0.17 8.21 -3.07
N LEU A 90 1.13 7.42 -3.54
CA LEU A 90 2.41 7.95 -3.99
C LEU A 90 2.21 8.93 -5.15
N ASP A 91 1.40 8.56 -6.14
CA ASP A 91 1.11 9.40 -7.31
C ASP A 91 0.44 10.72 -6.91
N TYR A 92 -0.50 10.66 -5.96
CA TYR A 92 -1.09 11.86 -5.37
C TYR A 92 -0.03 12.80 -4.79
N TRP A 93 0.87 12.29 -3.94
CA TRP A 93 1.88 13.12 -3.29
C TRP A 93 2.97 13.62 -4.23
N VAL A 94 3.34 12.84 -5.25
CA VAL A 94 4.28 13.29 -6.30
C VAL A 94 3.70 14.48 -7.04
N LYS A 95 2.42 14.41 -7.45
CA LYS A 95 1.73 15.55 -8.09
C LYS A 95 1.67 16.74 -7.15
N ARG A 96 1.28 16.52 -5.88
CA ARG A 96 1.18 17.59 -4.88
C ARG A 96 2.53 18.26 -4.59
N GLN A 97 3.61 17.49 -4.53
CA GLN A 97 4.96 18.03 -4.38
C GLN A 97 5.31 18.95 -5.56
N GLN A 98 5.06 18.51 -6.79
CA GLN A 98 5.33 19.31 -8.00
C GLN A 98 4.54 20.63 -8.00
N GLU A 99 3.27 20.60 -7.61
CA GLU A 99 2.44 21.81 -7.47
C GLU A 99 3.01 22.79 -6.44
N LEU A 100 3.49 22.30 -5.29
CA LEU A 100 4.03 23.14 -4.22
C LEU A 100 5.42 23.69 -4.53
N GLU A 101 6.25 22.93 -5.25
CA GLU A 101 7.54 23.39 -5.77
C GLU A 101 7.36 24.53 -6.77
N GLN A 102 6.31 24.48 -7.60
CA GLN A 102 6.02 25.58 -8.53
C GLN A 102 5.50 26.85 -7.85
N LYS A 103 4.92 26.73 -6.65
CA LYS A 103 4.38 27.86 -5.88
C LYS A 103 5.42 28.54 -4.97
N THR A 104 6.54 27.86 -4.70
CA THR A 104 7.60 28.35 -3.81
C THR A 104 8.83 28.69 -4.69
N PRO A 105 9.05 29.97 -5.05
CA PRO A 105 10.16 30.37 -5.92
C PRO A 105 11.54 30.19 -5.27
#